data_AF-A0A1B6JC55-F1
#
_entry.id   AF-A0A1B6JC55-F1
#
_cell.length_a   1.000
_cell.length_b   1.000
_cell.length_c   1.000
_cell.angle_alpha   90.00
_cell.angle_beta   90.00
_cell.angle_gamma   90.00
#
_symmetry.space_group_name_H-M   'P 1'
#
loop_
_entity.id
_entity.type
_entity.pdbx_description
1 polymer ?
#
loop_
_entity_poly.entity_id
_entity_poly.type
_entity_poly.pdbx_seq_one_letter_code
_entity_poly.pdbx_strand_id
1 'polypeptide(L)'
;MLLSVLFYYDLPVFALQRKHVPAHTLKLGTEEQPETPEASQNAPGIAAHIMDAVAKNIDAQWRELAEKMGFTDTIQYIEGSLQSDLERARYVVQLWAEDDLDNSAEQLAKSLEDHGFPKAAAVVKQSL
;
A
#
# COMPACT_ATOMS: atom_id res chain seq x y z
N MET A 1 45.18 -4.00 -21.26
CA MET A 1 44.90 -5.26 -21.97
C MET A 1 43.74 -5.93 -21.29
N LEU A 2 42.67 -6.20 -22.05
CA LEU A 2 41.51 -6.96 -21.62
C LEU A 2 41.91 -8.40 -21.29
N LEU A 3 41.33 -8.98 -20.24
CA LEU A 3 41.05 -10.41 -20.23
C LEU A 3 39.66 -10.68 -19.68
N SER A 4 38.96 -11.47 -20.47
CA SER A 4 37.59 -11.94 -20.37
C SER A 4 37.47 -13.21 -19.52
N VAL A 5 36.22 -13.65 -19.33
CA VAL A 5 35.72 -15.04 -19.25
C VAL A 5 35.31 -15.58 -17.86
N LEU A 6 33.97 -15.60 -17.68
CA LEU A 6 33.04 -16.69 -17.25
C LEU A 6 33.49 -17.76 -16.23
N PHE A 7 32.59 -18.13 -15.31
CA PHE A 7 32.16 -19.47 -14.82
C PHE A 7 31.47 -19.28 -13.44
N TYR A 8 30.15 -19.39 -13.28
CA TYR A 8 29.29 -20.57 -13.00
C TYR A 8 29.61 -21.32 -11.68
N TYR A 9 28.54 -21.70 -10.96
CA TYR A 9 28.46 -22.41 -9.66
C TYR A 9 28.70 -21.49 -8.44
N ASP A 10 28.01 -21.55 -7.29
CA ASP A 10 27.36 -22.67 -6.62
C ASP A 10 26.53 -22.04 -5.47
N LEU A 11 25.24 -22.34 -5.36
CA LEU A 11 24.49 -22.05 -4.14
C LEU A 11 24.77 -23.17 -3.14
N PRO A 12 25.12 -22.84 -1.88
CA PRO A 12 24.55 -23.61 -0.79
C PRO A 12 23.85 -22.74 0.23
N VAL A 13 22.68 -23.28 0.54
CA VAL A 13 21.71 -22.94 1.55
C VAL A 13 22.29 -23.16 2.97
N PHE A 14 21.79 -22.39 3.94
CA PHE A 14 21.90 -22.60 5.40
C PHE A 14 23.29 -22.52 6.07
N ALA A 15 23.55 -21.40 6.78
CA ALA A 15 24.23 -21.48 8.06
C ALA A 15 23.78 -20.35 9.02
N LEU A 16 23.06 -20.82 10.02
CA LEU A 16 22.53 -20.15 11.19
C LEU A 16 23.57 -19.35 12.02
N GLN A 17 23.06 -18.30 12.66
CA GLN A 17 23.27 -17.91 14.07
C GLN A 17 24.34 -16.87 14.45
N ARG A 18 23.74 -15.75 14.92
CA ARG A 18 23.91 -15.09 16.23
C ARG A 18 25.00 -14.03 16.39
N LYS A 19 24.43 -12.86 16.72
CA LYS A 19 24.75 -11.94 17.82
C LYS A 19 25.61 -10.73 17.46
N HIS A 20 25.05 -9.60 17.90
CA HIS A 20 25.70 -8.38 18.36
C HIS A 20 25.93 -7.26 17.32
N VAL A 21 24.99 -6.32 17.33
CA VAL A 21 25.11 -4.92 16.86
C VAL A 21 25.95 -4.19 17.95
N PRO A 22 26.89 -3.25 17.64
CA PRO A 22 26.47 -1.89 17.28
C PRO A 22 27.35 -1.06 16.32
N ALA A 23 26.61 -0.36 15.45
CA ALA A 23 26.60 1.08 15.18
C ALA A 23 27.77 1.80 14.45
N HIS A 24 27.32 2.58 13.45
CA HIS A 24 27.91 3.76 12.81
C HIS A 24 28.94 3.57 11.68
N THR A 25 28.49 3.70 10.42
CA THR A 25 28.64 4.94 9.62
C THR A 25 28.56 4.64 8.10
N LEU A 26 27.45 5.09 7.49
CA LEU A 26 27.23 5.58 6.11
C LEU A 26 28.29 5.33 5.01
N LYS A 27 27.92 4.68 3.89
CA LYS A 27 27.62 5.34 2.58
C LYS A 27 27.33 4.36 1.42
N LEU A 28 26.27 4.69 0.67
CA LEU A 28 26.09 4.60 -0.79
C LEU A 28 26.22 3.24 -1.52
N GLY A 29 25.11 2.77 -2.08
CA GLY A 29 25.10 1.73 -3.11
C GLY A 29 23.69 1.30 -3.53
N THR A 30 23.27 1.79 -4.69
CA THR A 30 22.09 1.44 -5.50
C THR A 30 21.97 -0.07 -5.78
N GLU A 31 20.76 -0.64 -5.69
CA GLU A 31 20.05 -1.51 -6.69
C GLU A 31 18.99 -2.45 -6.05
N GLU A 32 17.74 -2.26 -6.50
CA GLU A 32 16.67 -3.25 -6.76
C GLU A 32 16.06 -4.15 -5.65
N GLN A 33 14.92 -3.72 -5.10
CA GLN A 33 13.61 -4.38 -5.25
C GLN A 33 12.49 -3.47 -4.69
N PRO A 34 11.23 -3.58 -5.17
CA PRO A 34 10.17 -2.64 -4.82
C PRO A 34 9.76 -2.92 -3.38
N GLU A 35 10.31 -2.13 -2.47
CA GLU A 35 9.83 -2.08 -1.10
C GLU A 35 8.45 -1.43 -1.19
N THR A 36 7.44 -2.28 -1.40
CA THR A 36 6.05 -2.01 -1.04
C THR A 36 6.08 -1.16 0.22
N PRO A 37 5.68 0.12 0.17
CA PRO A 37 5.76 0.95 1.36
C PRO A 37 4.90 0.26 2.39
N GLU A 38 5.60 -0.05 3.47
CA GLU A 38 5.21 -0.85 4.59
C GLU A 38 3.72 -0.71 4.83
N ALA A 39 3.02 -1.85 4.79
CA ALA A 39 1.77 -1.98 5.49
C ALA A 39 2.04 -1.52 6.91
N SER A 40 1.67 -0.27 7.21
CA SER A 40 1.70 0.30 8.54
C SER A 40 0.70 -0.53 9.33
N GLN A 41 1.23 -1.57 9.95
CA GLN A 41 0.56 -2.45 10.88
C GLN A 41 0.29 -1.62 12.13
N ASN A 42 -0.82 -0.88 12.20
CA ASN A 42 -1.57 -0.51 13.42
C ASN A 42 -2.65 0.57 13.12
N ALA A 43 -3.66 0.22 12.33
CA ALA A 43 -4.96 0.87 12.44
C ALA A 43 -6.00 -0.21 12.72
N PRO A 44 -6.68 -0.20 13.88
CA PRO A 44 -7.76 -1.12 14.15
C PRO A 44 -8.97 -0.67 13.32
N GLY A 45 -9.19 -1.29 12.16
CA GLY A 45 -10.39 -0.99 11.37
C GLY A 45 -10.51 -1.81 10.10
N ILE A 46 -9.44 -1.87 9.29
CA ILE A 46 -9.46 -2.53 7.97
C ILE A 46 -8.13 -3.22 7.70
N ALA A 47 -8.17 -4.47 7.23
CA ALA A 47 -6.95 -5.18 6.86
C ALA A 47 -6.35 -4.63 5.56
N ALA A 48 -5.01 -4.56 5.49
CA ALA A 48 -4.31 -3.95 4.35
C ALA A 48 -4.62 -4.62 3.00
N HIS A 49 -4.89 -5.94 2.99
CA HIS A 49 -5.28 -6.65 1.77
C HIS A 49 -6.65 -6.22 1.24
N ILE A 50 -7.57 -5.85 2.13
CA ILE A 50 -8.89 -5.34 1.75
C ILE A 50 -8.73 -3.96 1.12
N MET A 51 -7.94 -3.08 1.73
CA MET A 51 -7.66 -1.75 1.18
C MET A 51 -7.02 -1.84 -0.21
N ASP A 52 -6.06 -2.75 -0.40
CA ASP A 52 -5.39 -2.96 -1.68
C ASP A 52 -6.36 -3.50 -2.75
N ALA A 53 -7.23 -4.43 -2.38
CA ALA A 53 -8.25 -4.99 -3.26
C ALA A 53 -9.28 -3.93 -3.68
N VAL A 54 -9.70 -3.07 -2.76
CA VAL A 54 -10.55 -1.90 -3.04
C VAL A 54 -9.81 -0.94 -3.95
N ALA A 55 -8.58 -0.58 -3.61
CA ALA A 55 -7.78 0.40 -4.35
C ALA A 55 -7.64 0.00 -5.82
N LYS A 56 -7.40 -1.28 -6.12
CA LYS A 56 -7.35 -1.83 -7.49
C LYS A 56 -8.68 -1.76 -8.26
N ASN A 57 -9.80 -1.56 -7.58
CA ASN A 57 -11.11 -1.42 -8.21
C ASN A 57 -11.54 0.04 -8.35
N ILE A 58 -10.98 0.93 -7.53
CA ILE A 58 -11.30 2.36 -7.52
C ILE A 58 -10.14 3.22 -8.02
N ASP A 59 -9.03 2.65 -8.50
CA ASP A 59 -7.86 3.42 -8.97
C ASP A 59 -8.24 4.39 -10.09
N ALA A 60 -9.12 4.00 -11.01
CA ALA A 60 -9.59 4.93 -12.04
C ALA A 60 -10.53 6.03 -11.50
N GLN A 61 -11.11 5.86 -10.30
CA GLN A 61 -12.15 6.73 -9.72
C GLN A 61 -11.82 7.22 -8.31
N TRP A 62 -10.54 7.19 -7.91
CA TRP A 62 -10.12 7.53 -6.54
C TRP A 62 -10.46 8.99 -6.19
N ARG A 63 -10.41 9.87 -7.20
CA ARG A 63 -10.75 11.28 -7.07
C ARG A 63 -12.22 11.46 -6.75
N GLU A 64 -13.09 10.79 -7.51
CA GLU A 64 -14.54 10.84 -7.29
C GLU A 64 -14.89 10.29 -5.91
N LEU A 65 -14.25 9.19 -5.47
CA LEU A 65 -14.43 8.69 -4.12
C LEU A 65 -13.98 9.71 -3.07
N ALA A 66 -12.82 10.32 -3.23
CA ALA A 66 -12.32 11.34 -2.29
C ALA A 66 -13.27 12.55 -2.20
N GLU A 67 -13.83 13.00 -3.34
CA GLU A 67 -14.84 14.06 -3.37
C GLU A 67 -16.13 13.64 -2.64
N LYS A 68 -16.59 12.41 -2.86
CA LYS A 68 -17.81 11.85 -2.23
C LYS A 68 -17.67 11.68 -0.71
N MET A 69 -16.49 11.26 -0.27
CA MET A 69 -16.15 11.08 1.14
C MET A 69 -15.82 12.41 1.84
N GLY A 70 -15.72 13.53 1.11
CA GLY A 70 -15.45 14.85 1.68
C GLY A 70 -13.96 15.20 1.84
N PHE A 71 -13.05 14.40 1.28
CA PHE A 71 -11.60 14.64 1.31
C PHE A 71 -11.11 15.57 0.18
N THR A 72 -11.95 16.52 -0.25
CA THR A 72 -11.65 17.44 -1.37
C THR A 72 -10.39 18.26 -1.15
N ASP A 73 -10.12 18.68 0.08
CA ASP A 73 -8.92 19.42 0.45
C ASP A 73 -7.65 18.56 0.32
N THR A 74 -7.78 17.25 0.54
CA THR A 74 -6.66 16.30 0.47
C THR A 74 -6.37 15.85 -0.96
N ILE A 75 -7.33 15.98 -1.89
CA ILE A 75 -7.13 15.60 -3.31
C ILE A 75 -5.91 16.29 -3.92
N GLN A 76 -5.76 17.60 -3.71
CA GLN A 76 -4.60 18.33 -4.26
C GLN A 76 -3.27 17.81 -3.70
N TYR A 77 -3.24 17.43 -2.42
CA TYR A 77 -2.07 16.82 -1.79
C TYR A 77 -1.77 15.44 -2.38
N ILE A 78 -2.81 14.64 -2.61
CA ILE A 78 -2.73 13.29 -3.19
C ILE A 78 -2.24 13.34 -4.64
N GLU A 79 -2.74 14.28 -5.45
CA GLU A 79 -2.28 14.49 -6.83
C GLU A 79 -0.81 14.90 -6.89
N GLY A 80 -0.36 15.75 -5.96
CA GLY A 80 1.02 16.23 -5.90
C GLY A 80 2.02 15.27 -5.24
N SER A 81 1.58 14.45 -4.28
CA SER A 81 2.45 13.56 -3.49
C SER A 81 2.56 12.15 -4.06
N LEU A 82 1.48 11.62 -4.64
CA LEU A 82 1.42 10.25 -5.10
C LEU A 82 1.42 10.20 -6.63
N GLN A 83 2.28 9.35 -7.19
CA GLN A 83 2.46 9.23 -8.63
C GLN A 83 1.53 8.20 -9.28
N SER A 84 1.10 7.18 -8.53
CA SER A 84 0.21 6.14 -9.03
C SER A 84 -1.21 6.29 -8.52
N ASP A 85 -2.19 6.17 -9.43
CA ASP A 85 -3.62 6.21 -9.10
C ASP A 85 -4.04 5.12 -8.10
N LEU A 86 -3.34 3.98 -8.11
CA LEU A 86 -3.51 2.92 -7.12
C LEU A 86 -3.10 3.36 -5.71
N GLU A 87 -1.98 4.06 -5.58
CA GLU A 87 -1.51 4.58 -4.29
C GLU A 87 -2.47 5.64 -3.77
N ARG A 88 -2.98 6.50 -4.67
CA ARG A 88 -3.98 7.53 -4.36
C ARG A 88 -5.26 6.91 -3.82
N ALA A 89 -5.80 5.91 -4.51
CA ALA A 89 -6.94 5.14 -4.07
C ALA A 89 -6.76 4.54 -2.68
N ARG A 90 -5.62 3.88 -2.46
CA ARG A 90 -5.30 3.25 -1.16
C ARG A 90 -5.21 4.29 -0.06
N TYR A 91 -4.58 5.43 -0.33
CA TYR A 91 -4.45 6.51 0.65
C TYR A 91 -5.80 7.13 1.02
N VAL A 92 -6.71 7.34 0.07
CA VAL A 92 -8.08 7.83 0.35
C VAL A 92 -8.84 6.86 1.26
N VAL A 93 -8.77 5.56 0.98
CA VAL A 93 -9.42 4.53 1.81
C VAL A 93 -8.79 4.46 3.20
N GLN A 94 -7.48 4.65 3.29
CA GLN A 94 -6.77 4.69 4.56
C GLN A 94 -7.18 5.91 5.39
N LEU A 95 -7.22 7.11 4.79
CA LEU A 95 -7.70 8.32 5.45
C LEU A 95 -9.11 8.14 6.00
N TRP A 96 -10.00 7.53 5.19
CA TRP A 96 -11.34 7.21 5.65
C TRP A 96 -11.34 6.26 6.85
N ALA A 97 -10.53 5.20 6.83
CA ALA A 97 -10.41 4.27 7.94
C ALA A 97 -9.78 4.91 9.20
N GLU A 98 -8.96 5.95 9.04
CA GLU A 98 -8.34 6.71 10.14
C GLU A 98 -9.21 7.87 10.64
N ASP A 99 -10.22 8.29 9.86
CA ASP A 99 -11.13 9.39 10.19
C ASP A 99 -12.03 9.08 11.39
N ASP A 100 -12.49 7.83 11.52
CA ASP A 100 -13.32 7.37 12.63
C ASP A 100 -12.88 5.98 13.12
N LEU A 101 -12.86 5.77 14.44
CA LEU A 101 -12.49 4.48 15.04
C LEU A 101 -13.57 3.41 14.82
N ASP A 102 -14.81 3.81 14.54
CA ASP A 102 -15.90 2.91 14.18
C ASP A 102 -15.85 2.50 12.69
N ASN A 103 -14.97 3.10 11.88
CA ASN A 103 -14.81 2.77 10.46
C ASN A 103 -14.14 1.40 10.27
N SER A 104 -15.01 0.39 10.18
CA SER A 104 -14.63 -0.99 9.89
C SER A 104 -14.75 -1.31 8.40
N ALA A 105 -14.17 -2.44 7.98
CA ALA A 105 -14.28 -2.91 6.59
C ALA A 105 -15.75 -3.08 6.12
N GLU A 106 -16.66 -3.49 7.00
CA GLU A 106 -18.10 -3.53 6.69
C GLU A 106 -18.70 -2.14 6.42
N GLN A 107 -18.28 -1.12 7.17
CA GLN A 107 -18.70 0.27 6.99
C GLN A 107 -18.11 0.85 5.71
N LEU A 108 -16.87 0.47 5.36
CA LEU A 108 -16.26 0.83 4.08
C LEU A 108 -17.08 0.26 2.92
N ALA A 109 -17.48 -1.02 2.99
CA ALA A 109 -18.31 -1.64 1.97
C ALA A 109 -19.65 -0.91 1.79
N LYS A 110 -20.32 -0.57 2.90
CA LYS A 110 -21.57 0.19 2.86
C LYS A 110 -21.38 1.59 2.28
N SER A 111 -20.35 2.31 2.71
CA SER A 111 -20.04 3.65 2.18
C SER A 111 -19.74 3.60 0.69
N LEU A 112 -18.97 2.61 0.24
CA LEU A 112 -18.70 2.39 -1.18
C LEU A 112 -19.99 2.09 -1.96
N GLU A 113 -20.92 1.28 -1.44
CA GLU A 113 -22.23 1.07 -2.09
C GLU A 113 -23.05 2.36 -2.18
N ASP A 114 -23.11 3.13 -1.10
CA ASP A 114 -23.88 4.38 -1.01
C ASP A 114 -23.34 5.45 -1.98
N HIS A 115 -22.02 5.52 -2.12
CA HIS A 115 -21.35 6.44 -3.04
C HIS A 115 -21.31 5.96 -4.50
N GLY A 116 -21.89 4.79 -4.83
CA GLY A 116 -22.02 4.31 -6.21
C GLY A 116 -20.87 3.42 -6.69
N PHE A 117 -20.09 2.83 -5.79
CA PHE A 117 -19.01 1.87 -6.04
C PHE A 117 -19.38 0.44 -5.59
N PRO A 118 -20.48 -0.17 -6.09
CA PRO A 118 -20.92 -1.49 -5.64
C PRO A 118 -19.91 -2.60 -5.97
N LYS A 119 -19.09 -2.43 -7.01
CA LYS A 119 -18.01 -3.37 -7.36
C LYS A 119 -16.92 -3.41 -6.28
N ALA A 120 -16.46 -2.23 -5.85
CA ALA A 120 -15.45 -2.12 -4.80
C ALA A 120 -15.98 -2.64 -3.46
N ALA A 121 -17.24 -2.32 -3.14
CA ALA A 121 -17.88 -2.85 -1.94
C ALA A 121 -18.03 -4.38 -1.95
N ALA A 122 -18.38 -4.97 -3.10
CA ALA A 122 -18.44 -6.43 -3.23
C ALA A 122 -17.07 -7.08 -2.97
N VAL A 123 -15.99 -6.43 -3.41
CA VAL A 123 -14.62 -6.88 -3.15
C VAL A 123 -14.29 -6.82 -1.66
N VAL A 124 -14.70 -5.76 -0.95
CA VAL A 124 -14.57 -5.70 0.52
C VAL A 124 -15.32 -6.86 1.16
N LYS A 125 -16.58 -7.07 0.79
CA LYS A 125 -17.43 -8.14 1.33
C LYS A 125 -16.89 -9.54 1.07
N GLN A 126 -16.19 -9.74 -0.04
CA GLN A 126 -15.52 -11.01 -0.36
C GLN A 126 -14.19 -11.19 0.38
N SER A 127 -13.61 -10.11 0.89
CA SER A 127 -12.31 -10.10 1.56
C SER A 127 -12.41 -9.97 3.10
N LEU A 128 -13.64 -9.80 3.61
CA LEU A 128 -14.06 -9.91 5.01
C LEU A 128 -14.11 -11.38 5.45
#